data_AF-A0A2V9VSK7-F1
#
_entry.id   AF-A0A2V9VSK7-F1
#
_cell.length_a   1.000
_cell.length_b   1.000
_cell.length_c   1.000
_cell.angle_alpha   90.00
_cell.angle_beta   90.00
_cell.angle_gamma   90.00
#
_symmetry.space_group_name_H-M   'P 1'
#
loop_
_entity.id
_entity.type
_entity.pdbx_description
1 polymer ?
#
loop_
_entity_poly.entity_id
_entity_poly.type
_entity_poly.pdbx_seq_one_letter_code
_entity_poly.pdbx_strand_id
1 'polypeptide(L)'
;MHRTFVATDEQIVAFPGLVEAYGFIPNLFLLQKELPRAVEAEQTLVRAIALRECRLSRHLRDSLFRAVASAQGSDYCRALHASPHTKDGEADPALLAFAHKLAKRGPWICKHDVGGVKAAGFDDHVILETVLAVALGQMLCTLATALRPDLDEGLPAPVSTEPSALTEPVDWVETCGPYLQPCPPLHSNSHPYAFFQEQFGF
;
A
#
# COMPACT_ATOMS: atom_id res chain seq x y z
N MET A 1 5.35 11.40 28.04
CA MET A 1 6.77 11.13 27.75
C MET A 1 6.81 10.61 26.33
N HIS A 2 7.11 11.45 25.34
CA HIS A 2 7.24 11.00 23.95
C HIS A 2 8.57 10.26 23.83
N ARG A 3 8.54 9.03 23.33
CA ARG A 3 9.72 8.19 23.24
C ARG A 3 10.20 8.30 21.81
N THR A 4 11.12 9.24 21.55
CA THR A 4 11.78 9.33 20.25
C THR A 4 12.60 8.05 20.07
N PHE A 5 12.18 7.20 19.14
CA PHE A 5 12.98 6.05 18.75
C PHE A 5 13.96 6.51 17.67
N VAL A 6 15.25 6.42 17.97
CA VAL A 6 16.30 6.56 16.96
C VAL A 6 16.77 5.16 16.63
N ALA A 7 16.71 4.78 15.36
CA ALA A 7 17.18 3.48 14.92
C ALA A 7 18.69 3.35 15.20
N THR A 8 19.12 2.20 15.70
CA THR A 8 20.54 1.91 15.91
C THR A 8 21.23 1.60 14.57
N ASP A 9 22.55 1.72 14.53
CA ASP A 9 23.34 1.34 13.34
C ASP A 9 23.07 -0.11 12.91
N GLU A 10 22.90 -1.02 13.88
CA GLU A 10 22.52 -2.41 13.62
C GLU A 10 21.16 -2.53 12.91
N GLN A 11 20.16 -1.72 13.32
CA GLN A 11 18.84 -1.71 12.69
C GLN A 11 18.88 -1.13 11.28
N ILE A 12 19.69 -0.09 11.05
CA ILE A 12 19.91 0.50 9.73
C ILE A 12 20.52 -0.54 8.78
N VAL A 13 21.49 -1.32 9.26
CA VAL A 13 22.10 -2.42 8.49
C VAL A 13 21.11 -3.57 8.27
N ALA A 14 20.25 -3.87 9.24
CA ALA A 14 19.26 -4.95 9.12
C ALA A 14 18.10 -4.60 8.15
N PHE A 15 17.73 -3.31 8.08
CA PHE A 15 16.56 -2.86 7.30
C PHE A 15 16.89 -1.79 6.23
N PRO A 16 17.79 -2.09 5.27
CA PRO A 16 18.22 -1.13 4.26
C PRO A 16 17.10 -0.75 3.26
N GLY A 17 16.15 -1.64 3.00
CA GLY A 17 15.02 -1.38 2.11
C GLY A 17 13.98 -0.41 2.70
N LEU A 18 13.88 -0.34 4.03
CA LEU A 18 13.07 0.70 4.68
C LEU A 18 13.73 2.08 4.54
N VAL A 19 15.05 2.13 4.71
CA VAL A 19 15.83 3.37 4.49
C VAL A 19 15.76 3.80 3.02
N GLU A 20 15.83 2.86 2.07
CA GLU A 20 15.62 3.14 0.64
C GLU A 20 14.22 3.71 0.37
N ALA A 21 13.19 3.20 1.04
CA ALA A 21 11.80 3.59 0.83
C ALA A 21 11.45 4.97 1.42
N TYR A 22 11.89 5.20 2.65
CA TYR A 22 11.44 6.32 3.47
C TYR A 22 12.56 7.33 3.77
N GLY A 23 13.82 6.99 3.53
CA GLY A 23 14.99 7.77 3.92
C GLY A 23 15.47 7.53 5.36
N PHE A 24 14.70 6.78 6.14
CA PHE A 24 14.95 6.41 7.53
C PHE A 24 14.20 5.11 7.86
N ILE A 25 14.28 4.61 9.10
CA ILE A 25 13.44 3.49 9.57
C ILE A 25 12.26 4.05 10.36
N PRO A 26 11.02 3.96 9.85
CA PRO A 26 9.87 4.48 10.57
C PRO A 26 9.63 3.82 11.93
N ASN A 27 9.22 4.62 12.91
CA ASN A 27 8.86 4.23 14.26
C ASN A 27 7.87 3.04 14.28
N LEU A 28 6.99 2.97 13.28
CA LEU A 28 6.09 1.85 13.08
C LEU A 28 6.80 0.49 13.04
N PHE A 29 7.93 0.39 12.35
CA PHE A 29 8.72 -0.85 12.25
C PHE A 29 9.59 -1.06 13.49
N LEU A 30 10.08 0.01 14.12
CA LEU A 30 10.84 -0.09 15.38
C LEU A 30 9.99 -0.66 16.53
N LEU A 31 8.67 -0.40 16.53
CA LEU A 31 7.74 -0.98 17.50
C LEU A 31 7.51 -2.49 17.32
N GLN A 32 7.92 -3.06 16.18
CA GLN A 32 7.78 -4.49 15.89
C GLN A 32 9.03 -5.31 16.24
N LYS A 33 9.95 -4.74 17.03
CA LYS A 33 11.27 -5.32 17.36
C LYS A 33 11.26 -6.75 17.90
N GLU A 34 10.17 -7.20 18.52
CA GLU A 34 10.05 -8.57 19.05
C GLU A 34 9.87 -9.62 17.92
N LEU A 35 9.57 -9.18 16.70
CA LEU A 35 9.37 -10.02 15.51
C LEU A 35 10.24 -9.53 14.33
N PRO A 36 11.58 -9.54 14.44
CA PRO A 36 12.47 -8.98 13.42
C PRO A 36 12.31 -9.65 12.04
N ARG A 37 12.02 -10.96 12.00
CA ARG A 37 11.75 -11.68 10.75
C ARG A 37 10.47 -11.22 10.04
N ALA A 38 9.48 -10.73 10.80
CA ALA A 38 8.29 -10.13 10.20
C ALA A 38 8.65 -8.78 9.55
N VAL A 39 9.45 -7.96 10.22
CA VAL A 39 9.95 -6.68 9.68
C VAL A 39 10.79 -6.89 8.41
N GLU A 40 11.64 -7.93 8.37
CA GLU A 40 12.39 -8.32 7.16
C GLU A 40 11.44 -8.65 5.98
N ALA A 41 10.36 -9.38 6.24
CA ALA A 41 9.36 -9.72 5.23
C ALA A 41 8.55 -8.48 4.79
N GLU A 42 8.15 -7.62 5.72
CA GLU A 42 7.47 -6.36 5.43
C GLU A 42 8.33 -5.43 4.58
N GLN A 43 9.62 -5.28 4.92
CA GLN A 43 10.58 -4.58 4.08
C GLN A 43 10.61 -5.13 2.65
N THR A 44 10.60 -6.46 2.52
CA THR A 44 10.63 -7.10 1.20
C THR A 44 9.37 -6.76 0.40
N LEU A 45 8.20 -6.72 1.05
CA LEU A 45 6.95 -6.26 0.44
C LEU A 45 6.99 -4.77 0.06
N VAL A 46 7.46 -3.91 0.96
CA VAL A 46 7.62 -2.46 0.70
C VAL A 46 8.52 -2.24 -0.50
N ARG A 47 9.66 -2.93 -0.58
CA ARG A 47 10.58 -2.80 -1.71
C ARG A 47 9.95 -3.29 -3.02
N ALA A 48 9.24 -4.42 -2.98
CA ALA A 48 8.61 -5.01 -4.15
C ALA A 48 7.44 -4.18 -4.69
N ILE A 49 6.64 -3.56 -3.81
CA ILE A 49 5.38 -2.91 -4.15
C ILE A 49 5.52 -1.38 -4.22
N ALA A 50 6.16 -0.75 -3.23
CA ALA A 50 6.22 0.70 -3.11
C ALA A 50 7.40 1.30 -3.90
N LEU A 51 8.57 0.65 -3.87
CA LEU A 51 9.79 1.20 -4.48
C LEU A 51 10.00 0.81 -5.93
N ARG A 52 9.80 -0.46 -6.27
CA ARG A 52 10.14 -0.97 -7.61
C ARG A 52 9.33 -0.24 -8.68
N GLU A 53 10.00 0.45 -9.60
CA GLU A 53 9.33 1.04 -10.76
C GLU A 53 8.87 -0.06 -11.72
N CYS A 54 7.55 -0.19 -11.85
CA CYS A 54 6.86 -1.06 -12.80
C CYS A 54 5.95 -0.20 -13.71
N ARG A 55 4.66 -0.51 -13.82
CA ARG A 55 3.71 0.30 -14.61
C ARG A 55 3.24 1.55 -13.86
N LEU A 56 3.07 1.46 -12.53
CA LEU A 56 2.78 2.63 -11.72
C LEU A 56 4.06 3.45 -11.48
N SER A 57 3.98 4.76 -11.67
CA SER A 57 5.05 5.66 -11.24
C SER A 57 5.07 5.76 -9.71
N ARG A 58 6.23 6.12 -9.14
CA ARG A 58 6.38 6.35 -7.69
C ARG A 58 5.37 7.37 -7.16
N HIS A 59 5.14 8.45 -7.91
CA HIS A 59 4.15 9.48 -7.55
C HIS A 59 2.71 8.93 -7.44
N LEU A 60 2.31 8.05 -8.37
CA LEU A 60 0.99 7.45 -8.34
C LEU A 60 0.86 6.49 -7.15
N ARG A 61 1.90 5.72 -6.81
CA ARG A 61 1.92 4.89 -5.60
C ARG A 61 1.81 5.70 -4.32
N ASP A 62 2.56 6.78 -4.21
CA ASP A 62 2.47 7.70 -3.05
C ASP A 62 1.04 8.27 -2.92
N SER A 63 0.38 8.56 -4.04
CA SER A 63 -1.02 9.01 -4.06
C SER A 63 -1.99 7.90 -3.63
N LEU A 64 -1.75 6.64 -4.02
CA LEU A 64 -2.53 5.49 -3.56
C LEU A 64 -2.38 5.26 -2.05
N PHE A 65 -1.15 5.27 -1.51
CA PHE A 65 -0.93 5.11 -0.07
C PHE A 65 -1.60 6.22 0.75
N ARG A 66 -1.56 7.47 0.28
CA ARG A 66 -2.31 8.58 0.90
C ARG A 66 -3.82 8.36 0.85
N ALA A 67 -4.37 7.91 -0.28
CA ALA A 67 -5.80 7.61 -0.41
C ALA A 67 -6.24 6.51 0.55
N VAL A 68 -5.44 5.45 0.71
CA VAL A 68 -5.68 4.36 1.66
C VAL A 68 -5.60 4.87 3.11
N ALA A 69 -4.57 5.65 3.45
CA ALA A 69 -4.41 6.21 4.79
C ALA A 69 -5.57 7.15 5.16
N SER A 70 -6.09 7.92 4.19
CA SER A 70 -7.30 8.73 4.36
C SER A 70 -8.55 7.86 4.56
N ALA A 71 -8.76 6.83 3.72
CA ALA A 71 -9.89 5.92 3.85
C ALA A 71 -9.92 5.19 5.22
N GLN A 72 -8.76 4.80 5.71
CA GLN A 72 -8.58 4.12 7.00
C GLN A 72 -8.53 5.09 8.21
N GLY A 73 -8.45 6.40 7.97
CA GLY A 73 -8.32 7.39 9.06
C GLY A 73 -7.00 7.31 9.82
N SER A 74 -5.91 6.84 9.18
CA SER A 74 -4.60 6.68 9.82
C SER A 74 -3.77 7.96 9.70
N ASP A 75 -3.71 8.75 10.77
CA ASP A 75 -2.94 10.00 10.83
C ASP A 75 -1.44 9.77 10.62
N TYR A 76 -0.89 8.73 11.25
CA TYR A 76 0.50 8.36 11.10
C TYR A 76 0.85 7.99 9.66
N CYS A 77 0.04 7.13 9.00
CA CYS A 77 0.30 6.77 7.60
C CYS A 77 0.09 7.95 6.65
N ARG A 78 -0.83 8.88 6.95
CA ARG A 78 -0.97 10.13 6.17
C ARG A 78 0.29 10.98 6.27
N ALA A 79 0.88 11.11 7.46
CA ALA A 79 2.13 11.83 7.65
C ALA A 79 3.32 11.11 6.97
N LEU A 80 3.42 9.80 7.13
CA LEU A 80 4.51 8.99 6.55
C LEU A 80 4.53 9.03 5.01
N HIS A 81 3.36 9.08 4.39
CA HIS A 81 3.22 9.16 2.92
C HIS A 81 2.97 10.59 2.42
N ALA A 82 3.17 11.62 3.26
CA ALA A 82 3.12 13.00 2.82
C ALA A 82 4.37 13.33 1.98
N SER A 83 4.22 13.41 0.66
CA SER A 83 5.33 13.81 -0.20
C SER A 83 5.56 15.32 -0.13
N PRO A 84 6.79 15.80 0.13
CA PRO A 84 7.11 17.23 0.18
C PRO A 84 7.18 17.90 -1.21
N HIS A 85 7.11 17.12 -2.30
CA HIS A 85 7.37 17.61 -3.66
C HIS A 85 6.27 17.27 -4.69
N THR A 86 5.06 16.96 -4.25
CA THR A 86 3.93 16.80 -5.18
C THR A 86 3.54 18.17 -5.73
N LYS A 87 4.13 18.55 -6.87
CA LYS A 87 3.33 19.28 -7.86
C LYS A 87 2.33 18.27 -8.36
N ASP A 88 1.04 18.53 -8.13
CA ASP A 88 -0.06 17.65 -8.49
C ASP A 88 0.02 17.27 -9.98
N GLY A 89 0.73 16.19 -10.29
CA GLY A 89 0.42 15.37 -11.45
C GLY A 89 -0.82 14.61 -11.04
N GLU A 90 -1.99 15.14 -11.37
CA GLU A 90 -3.29 14.63 -10.91
C GLU A 90 -3.32 13.11 -11.10
N ALA A 91 -3.25 12.38 -9.99
CA ALA A 91 -3.35 10.93 -10.03
C ALA A 91 -4.72 10.59 -10.60
N ASP A 92 -4.77 9.62 -11.51
CA ASP A 92 -5.98 9.36 -12.28
C ASP A 92 -7.18 9.10 -11.33
N PRO A 93 -8.29 9.85 -11.48
CA PRO A 93 -9.41 9.79 -10.56
C PRO A 93 -10.08 8.41 -10.53
N ALA A 94 -10.04 7.63 -11.62
CA ALA A 94 -10.60 6.28 -11.65
C ALA A 94 -9.78 5.32 -10.77
N LEU A 95 -8.45 5.43 -10.80
CA LEU A 95 -7.56 4.64 -9.93
C LEU A 95 -7.73 5.02 -8.47
N LEU A 96 -7.79 6.32 -8.16
CA LEU A 96 -7.99 6.79 -6.79
C LEU A 96 -9.36 6.39 -6.23
N ALA A 97 -10.43 6.49 -7.04
CA ALA A 97 -11.76 6.07 -6.64
C ALA A 97 -11.82 4.56 -6.40
N PHE A 98 -11.22 3.75 -7.28
CA PHE A 98 -11.10 2.31 -7.09
C PHE A 98 -10.33 1.96 -5.82
N ALA A 99 -9.16 2.58 -5.59
CA ALA A 99 -8.34 2.34 -4.41
C ALA A 99 -9.06 2.74 -3.12
N HIS A 100 -9.75 3.87 -3.12
CA HIS A 100 -10.54 4.32 -1.98
C HIS A 100 -11.70 3.36 -1.68
N LYS A 101 -12.46 2.95 -2.70
CA LYS A 101 -13.55 1.96 -2.54
C LYS A 101 -13.01 0.63 -2.03
N LEU A 102 -11.90 0.14 -2.58
CA LEU A 102 -11.28 -1.12 -2.13
C LEU A 102 -10.82 -1.02 -0.66
N ALA A 103 -10.20 0.11 -0.29
CA ALA A 103 -9.75 0.34 1.08
C ALA A 103 -10.90 0.47 2.09
N LYS A 104 -12.01 1.13 1.72
CA LYS A 104 -13.12 1.45 2.63
C LYS A 104 -14.26 0.43 2.61
N ARG A 105 -14.53 -0.15 1.44
CA ARG A 105 -15.69 -0.98 1.12
C ARG A 105 -15.29 -2.21 0.30
N GLY A 106 -14.13 -2.81 0.62
CA GLY A 106 -13.60 -3.99 -0.08
C GLY A 106 -14.61 -5.09 -0.40
N PRO A 107 -15.52 -5.48 0.52
CA PRO A 107 -16.56 -6.48 0.25
C PRO A 107 -17.54 -6.11 -0.89
N TRP A 108 -17.63 -4.83 -1.26
CA TRP A 108 -18.51 -4.32 -2.31
C TRP A 108 -17.77 -4.01 -3.63
N ILE A 109 -16.55 -4.51 -3.82
CA ILE A 109 -15.87 -4.45 -5.12
C ILE A 109 -16.50 -5.47 -6.08
N CYS A 110 -16.85 -5.01 -7.27
CA CYS A 110 -17.44 -5.83 -8.33
C CYS A 110 -16.73 -5.62 -9.68
N LYS A 111 -17.13 -6.40 -10.70
CA LYS A 111 -16.58 -6.33 -12.06
C LYS A 111 -16.72 -4.94 -12.70
N HIS A 112 -17.74 -4.17 -12.33
CA HIS A 112 -17.93 -2.80 -12.82
C HIS A 112 -16.80 -1.88 -12.35
N ASP A 113 -16.34 -2.01 -11.10
CA ASP A 113 -15.24 -1.20 -10.57
C ASP A 113 -13.94 -1.44 -11.37
N VAL A 114 -13.62 -2.71 -11.62
CA VAL A 114 -12.47 -3.10 -12.45
C VAL A 114 -12.65 -2.64 -13.90
N GLY A 115 -13.87 -2.74 -14.44
CA GLY A 115 -14.22 -2.23 -15.76
C GLY A 115 -14.03 -0.72 -15.89
N GLY A 116 -14.35 0.05 -14.85
CA GLY A 116 -14.14 1.50 -14.80
C GLY A 116 -12.66 1.88 -14.91
N VAL A 117 -11.79 1.16 -14.20
CA VAL A 117 -10.33 1.36 -14.30
C VAL A 117 -9.81 1.00 -15.70
N LYS A 118 -10.32 -0.08 -16.32
CA LYS A 118 -9.98 -0.44 -17.71
C LYS A 118 -10.45 0.59 -18.73
N ALA A 119 -11.65 1.15 -18.53
CA ALA A 119 -12.20 2.19 -19.40
C ALA A 119 -11.38 3.50 -19.33
N ALA A 120 -10.70 3.75 -18.22
CA ALA A 120 -9.72 4.84 -18.08
C ALA A 120 -8.37 4.55 -18.77
N GLY A 121 -8.19 3.37 -19.39
CA GLY A 121 -7.01 3.03 -20.19
C GLY A 121 -5.94 2.23 -19.45
N PHE A 122 -6.19 1.79 -18.22
CA PHE A 122 -5.24 0.98 -17.46
C PHE A 122 -5.39 -0.52 -17.73
N ASP A 123 -4.26 -1.22 -17.80
CA ASP A 123 -4.20 -2.67 -18.02
C ASP A 123 -4.32 -3.48 -16.71
N ASP A 124 -4.45 -4.80 -16.84
CA ASP A 124 -4.54 -5.71 -15.70
C ASP A 124 -3.32 -5.65 -14.78
N HIS A 125 -2.15 -5.27 -15.31
CA HIS A 125 -0.92 -5.14 -14.54
C HIS A 125 -0.99 -3.92 -13.61
N VAL A 126 -1.44 -2.78 -14.13
CA VAL A 126 -1.70 -1.58 -13.32
C VAL A 126 -2.74 -1.87 -12.24
N ILE A 127 -3.85 -2.54 -12.59
CA ILE A 127 -4.90 -2.87 -11.62
C ILE A 127 -4.34 -3.76 -10.51
N LEU A 128 -3.53 -4.78 -10.84
CA LEU A 128 -2.90 -5.64 -9.86
C LEU A 128 -1.92 -4.87 -8.96
N GLU A 129 -1.08 -4.01 -9.52
CA GLU A 129 -0.20 -3.14 -8.72
C GLU A 129 -0.99 -2.24 -7.77
N THR A 130 -2.13 -1.70 -8.21
CA THR A 130 -3.03 -0.91 -7.36
C THR A 130 -3.62 -1.74 -6.23
N VAL A 131 -4.09 -2.96 -6.50
CA VAL A 131 -4.62 -3.87 -5.46
C VAL A 131 -3.53 -4.19 -4.43
N LEU A 132 -2.31 -4.49 -4.86
CA LEU A 132 -1.17 -4.78 -3.98
C LEU A 132 -0.76 -3.56 -3.14
N ALA A 133 -0.75 -2.36 -3.74
CA ALA A 133 -0.48 -1.13 -3.01
C ALA A 133 -1.56 -0.83 -1.96
N VAL A 134 -2.84 -1.06 -2.29
CA VAL A 134 -3.94 -0.90 -1.34
C VAL A 134 -3.84 -1.89 -0.19
N ALA A 135 -3.57 -3.17 -0.48
CA ALA A 135 -3.40 -4.20 0.54
C ALA A 135 -2.23 -3.88 1.49
N LEU A 136 -1.07 -3.49 0.94
CA LEU A 136 0.08 -3.06 1.73
C LEU A 136 -0.25 -1.82 2.58
N GLY A 137 -0.91 -0.82 2.00
CA GLY A 137 -1.34 0.38 2.72
C GLY A 137 -2.30 0.06 3.88
N GLN A 138 -3.24 -0.87 3.68
CA GLN A 138 -4.16 -1.31 4.73
C GLN A 138 -3.43 -2.05 5.85
N MET A 139 -2.45 -2.90 5.52
CA MET A 139 -1.59 -3.56 6.51
C MET A 139 -0.87 -2.52 7.37
N LEU A 140 -0.19 -1.55 6.75
CA LEU A 140 0.52 -0.48 7.45
C LEU A 140 -0.42 0.38 8.31
N CYS A 141 -1.60 0.72 7.81
CA CYS A 141 -2.61 1.45 8.58
C CYS A 141 -3.10 0.64 9.79
N THR A 142 -3.33 -0.67 9.62
CA THR A 142 -3.75 -1.56 10.70
C THR A 142 -2.71 -1.61 11.82
N LEU A 143 -1.43 -1.75 11.44
CA LEU A 143 -0.31 -1.70 12.38
C LEU A 143 -0.26 -0.34 13.09
N ALA A 144 -0.36 0.77 12.36
CA ALA A 144 -0.33 2.11 12.94
C ALA A 144 -1.49 2.36 13.91
N THR A 145 -2.71 1.90 13.59
CA THR A 145 -3.88 2.01 14.47
C THR A 145 -3.68 1.25 15.77
N ALA A 146 -3.13 0.03 15.70
CA ALA A 146 -2.94 -0.82 16.88
C ALA A 146 -1.73 -0.40 17.72
N LEU A 147 -0.60 -0.11 17.08
CA LEU A 147 0.68 0.16 17.74
C LEU A 147 0.84 1.63 18.15
N ARG A 148 0.06 2.54 17.55
CA ARG A 148 0.05 3.99 17.82
C ARG A 148 1.46 4.59 17.96
N PRO A 149 2.31 4.52 16.92
CA PRO A 149 3.64 5.11 16.95
C PRO A 149 3.59 6.63 17.17
N ASP A 150 4.58 7.14 17.90
CA ASP A 150 4.91 8.56 17.87
C ASP A 150 5.31 8.94 16.43
N LEU A 151 4.97 10.16 15.99
CA LEU A 151 5.37 10.64 14.65
C LEU A 151 6.88 10.66 14.52
N ASP A 152 7.37 10.23 13.35
CA ASP A 152 8.78 10.31 13.02
C ASP A 152 9.24 11.76 12.89
N GLU A 153 10.51 12.00 13.22
CA GLU A 153 11.10 13.33 13.14
C GLU A 153 11.09 13.86 11.70
N GLY A 154 10.68 15.12 11.53
CA GLY A 154 10.63 15.78 10.23
C GLY A 154 9.37 15.47 9.39
N LEU A 155 8.49 14.56 9.83
CA LEU A 155 7.20 14.37 9.18
C LEU A 155 6.25 15.54 9.49
N PRO A 156 5.42 15.97 8.52
CA PRO A 156 4.43 17.00 8.76
C PRO A 156 3.39 16.53 9.76
N ALA A 157 2.88 17.45 10.57
CA ALA A 157 1.74 17.17 11.42
C ALA A 157 0.56 16.72 10.54
N PRO A 158 -0.19 15.67 10.94
CA PRO A 158 -1.33 15.21 10.19
C PRO A 158 -2.36 16.33 10.13
N VAL A 159 -2.63 16.82 8.91
CA VAL A 159 -3.75 17.72 8.70
C VAL A 159 -5.03 16.91 8.94
N SER A 160 -5.93 17.45 9.76
CA SER A 160 -7.29 16.93 9.86
C SER A 160 -7.98 17.19 8.53
N THR A 161 -7.93 16.21 7.63
CA THR A 161 -8.69 16.26 6.38
C THR A 161 -10.06 15.66 6.67
N GLU A 162 -11.10 16.48 6.51
CA GLU A 162 -12.48 15.99 6.46
C GLU A 162 -12.56 14.80 5.49
N PRO A 163 -13.33 13.74 5.80
CA PRO A 163 -13.47 12.61 4.90
C PRO A 163 -13.93 13.13 3.53
N SER A 164 -13.04 13.02 2.54
CA SER A 164 -13.35 13.42 1.17
C SER A 164 -14.58 12.64 0.72
N ALA A 165 -15.66 13.37 0.44
CA ALA A 165 -16.91 12.82 -0.05
C ALA A 165 -16.72 12.39 -1.51
N LEU A 166 -15.99 11.30 -1.74
CA LEU A 166 -16.08 10.58 -2.99
C LEU A 166 -17.50 10.03 -3.09
N THR A 167 -18.24 10.53 -4.08
CA THR A 167 -19.66 10.23 -4.31
C THR A 167 -19.90 8.74 -4.30
N GLU A 168 -20.85 8.28 -3.48
CA GLU A 168 -21.14 6.85 -3.34
C GLU A 168 -21.84 6.30 -4.60
N PRO A 169 -21.27 5.33 -5.33
CA PRO A 169 -22.02 4.62 -6.34
C PRO A 169 -22.85 3.53 -5.63
N VAL A 170 -24.14 3.78 -5.47
CA VAL A 170 -25.12 2.85 -4.88
C VAL A 170 -25.77 2.01 -5.99
N ASP A 171 -24.95 1.33 -6.78
CA ASP A 171 -25.39 0.27 -7.70
C ASP A 171 -24.41 -0.89 -7.56
N TRP A 172 -24.57 -1.68 -6.49
CA TRP A 172 -23.80 -2.92 -6.31
C TRP A 172 -24.62 -4.10 -6.79
N VAL A 173 -24.01 -4.89 -7.69
CA VAL A 173 -24.50 -6.20 -8.13
C VAL A 173 -23.37 -7.19 -7.90
N GLU A 174 -23.70 -8.35 -7.33
CA GLU A 174 -22.75 -9.44 -7.16
C GLU A 174 -22.26 -9.93 -8.53
N THR A 175 -20.94 -10.05 -8.69
CA THR A 175 -20.33 -10.50 -9.95
C THR A 175 -19.37 -11.64 -9.71
N CYS A 176 -19.44 -12.69 -10.55
CA CYS A 176 -18.50 -13.81 -10.48
C CYS A 176 -17.11 -13.40 -11.03
N GLY A 177 -16.04 -13.90 -10.39
CA GLY A 177 -14.65 -13.74 -10.84
C GLY A 177 -14.20 -14.79 -11.87
N PRO A 178 -12.92 -14.76 -12.28
CA PRO A 178 -11.90 -13.76 -11.92
C PRO A 178 -12.13 -12.41 -12.62
N TYR A 179 -11.74 -11.31 -11.97
CA TYR A 179 -11.89 -9.96 -12.53
C TYR A 179 -10.72 -9.53 -13.43
N LEU A 180 -9.52 -10.09 -13.19
CA LEU A 180 -8.35 -9.98 -14.06
C LEU A 180 -8.24 -11.21 -14.95
N GLN A 181 -7.67 -11.05 -16.13
CA GLN A 181 -7.38 -12.17 -17.02
C GLN A 181 -6.26 -13.03 -16.41
N PRO A 182 -6.40 -14.37 -16.42
CA PRO A 182 -5.30 -15.25 -16.07
C PRO A 182 -4.11 -14.97 -17.01
N CYS A 183 -2.93 -14.71 -16.44
CA CYS A 183 -1.71 -14.74 -17.22
C CYS A 183 -1.51 -16.19 -17.72
N PRO A 184 -1.26 -16.44 -19.02
CA PRO A 184 -0.93 -17.79 -19.47
C PRO A 184 0.28 -18.31 -18.68
N PRO A 185 0.31 -19.62 -18.34
CA PRO A 185 1.37 -20.17 -17.52
C PRO A 185 2.72 -19.88 -18.17
N LEU A 186 3.58 -19.16 -17.46
CA LEU A 186 4.99 -19.03 -17.80
C LEU A 186 5.54 -20.45 -17.98
N HIS A 187 6.10 -20.74 -19.15
CA HIS A 187 6.72 -22.02 -19.44
C HIS A 187 7.66 -22.41 -18.29
N SER A 188 7.48 -23.63 -17.80
CA SER A 188 8.07 -24.30 -16.62
C SER A 188 9.29 -23.61 -15.97
N ASN A 189 9.22 -23.49 -14.64
CA ASN A 189 10.23 -22.97 -13.69
C ASN A 189 10.03 -21.53 -13.20
N SER A 190 8.78 -21.11 -13.00
CA SER A 190 8.53 -19.88 -12.23
C SER A 190 8.78 -20.15 -10.73
N HIS A 191 9.90 -19.65 -10.22
CA HIS A 191 10.29 -19.70 -8.81
C HIS A 191 9.34 -19.05 -7.77
N PRO A 192 8.46 -18.06 -8.06
CA PRO A 192 7.78 -17.32 -6.99
C PRO A 192 6.71 -18.13 -6.24
N TYR A 193 6.29 -19.28 -6.79
CA TYR A 193 5.31 -20.16 -6.13
C TYR A 193 5.95 -21.30 -5.36
N ALA A 194 7.25 -21.55 -5.53
CA ALA A 194 7.94 -22.72 -4.94
C ALA A 194 7.76 -22.77 -3.41
N PHE A 195 7.92 -21.63 -2.73
CA PHE A 195 7.66 -21.53 -1.29
C PHE A 195 6.23 -21.97 -0.92
N PHE A 196 5.22 -21.51 -1.66
CA PHE A 196 3.84 -21.85 -1.35
C PHE A 196 3.53 -23.31 -1.65
N GLN A 197 4.08 -23.86 -2.73
CA GLN A 197 3.93 -25.27 -3.09
C GLN A 197 4.59 -26.16 -2.03
N GLU A 198 5.80 -25.82 -1.60
CA GLU A 198 6.55 -26.56 -0.57
C GLU A 198 5.85 -26.52 0.79
N GLN A 199 5.29 -25.38 1.19
CA GLN A 199 4.68 -25.21 2.53
C GLN A 199 3.22 -25.65 2.60
N PHE A 200 2.46 -25.51 1.51
CA PHE A 200 0.99 -25.69 1.51
C PHE A 200 0.47 -26.79 0.57
N GLY A 201 1.32 -27.38 -0.29
CA GLY A 201 1.04 -28.66 -0.95
C GLY A 201 0.05 -28.65 -2.13
N PHE A 202 -0.03 -27.54 -2.87
CA PHE A 202 -0.83 -27.44 -4.11
C PHE A 202 0.03 -27.37 -5.38
#